data_AF-K9WP96-F1
#
_entry.id   AF-K9WP96-F1
#
_cell.length_a   1.000
_cell.length_b   1.000
_cell.length_c   1.000
_cell.angle_alpha   90.00
_cell.angle_beta   90.00
_cell.angle_gamma   90.00
#
_symmetry.space_group_name_H-M   'P 1'
#
loop_
_entity.id
_entity.type
_entity.pdbx_description
1 polymer ?
#
loop_
_entity_poly.entity_id
_entity_poly.type
_entity_poly.pdbx_seq_one_letter_code
_entity_poly.pdbx_strand_id
1 'polypeptide(L)'
;MPNFPIILYPKPIEEFLNTVEAETHQIPPLPDAPTLKNVASLSQVNEVSQTLVLKLAFVANFLLLIGAIFFTNLSIGLLALLLLTCSYTLVFSWKKVSQGQFYQKSLPDEDASQIKQYEKQLQAYKKLYAARIKQQQQYNKIITGYRKQLQVSLNQALLPKGYSAAPQGVSELQFKRYLNKYFQGSIHQGLELPIPHSDLSYSADFTYVDKFMNLYIDIEIDEPYYYKTQEPTHCDDQDKDKNRNAFFLENNWIVVRFAEEQVVCYPNRCCKVIARVVAEITGDWEIFNKFKEVPELPPVKQWSRREAKRMAKAKYRDKYLVSLNKLKNINN
;
A
#
# COMPACT_ATOMS: atom_id res chain seq x y z
N MET A 1 -3.30 -4.44 -31.47
CA MET A 1 -2.04 -5.21 -31.44
C MET A 1 -1.48 -5.11 -30.04
N PRO A 2 -0.91 -6.18 -29.47
CA PRO A 2 -0.45 -6.15 -28.10
C PRO A 2 0.81 -5.28 -27.97
N ASN A 3 1.04 -4.75 -26.79
CA ASN A 3 2.18 -3.89 -26.46
C ASN A 3 2.95 -4.50 -25.30
N PHE A 4 4.25 -4.26 -25.25
CA PHE A 4 5.07 -4.42 -24.06
C PHE A 4 4.82 -3.27 -23.05
N PRO A 5 5.01 -3.47 -21.73
CA PRO A 5 5.34 -4.76 -21.12
C PRO A 5 4.16 -5.73 -21.21
N ILE A 6 4.46 -7.02 -21.34
CA ILE A 6 3.46 -8.09 -21.29
C ILE A 6 3.55 -8.71 -19.90
N ILE A 7 2.42 -8.83 -19.23
CA ILE A 7 2.33 -9.46 -17.90
C ILE A 7 1.26 -10.55 -18.02
N LEU A 8 1.64 -11.79 -17.76
CA LEU A 8 0.75 -12.95 -17.81
C LEU A 8 0.81 -13.67 -16.47
N TYR A 9 -0.36 -13.99 -15.94
CA TYR A 9 -0.50 -14.66 -14.66
C TYR A 9 -1.01 -16.09 -14.84
N PRO A 10 -0.46 -17.07 -14.11
CA PRO A 10 -1.07 -18.38 -13.97
C PRO A 10 -2.51 -18.23 -13.46
N LYS A 11 -3.40 -19.14 -13.88
CA LYS A 11 -4.82 -19.10 -13.54
C LYS A 11 -5.11 -18.92 -12.04
N PRO A 12 -4.43 -19.61 -11.09
CA PRO A 12 -4.66 -19.38 -9.66
C PRO A 12 -4.35 -17.95 -9.19
N ILE A 13 -3.33 -17.30 -9.77
CA ILE A 13 -2.98 -15.91 -9.46
C ILE A 13 -3.99 -14.95 -10.09
N GLU A 14 -4.41 -15.21 -11.34
CA GLU A 14 -5.44 -14.40 -12.01
C GLU A 14 -6.77 -14.41 -11.23
N GLU A 15 -7.23 -15.59 -10.79
CA GLU A 15 -8.42 -15.73 -9.94
C GLU A 15 -8.28 -14.96 -8.61
N PHE A 16 -7.09 -15.02 -8.00
CA PHE A 16 -6.78 -14.27 -6.77
C PHE A 16 -6.86 -12.76 -7.01
N LEU A 17 -6.22 -12.25 -8.06
CA LEU A 17 -6.18 -10.82 -8.36
C LEU A 17 -7.57 -10.28 -8.70
N ASN A 18 -8.34 -11.00 -9.52
CA ASN A 18 -9.72 -10.64 -9.84
C ASN A 18 -10.60 -10.59 -8.58
N THR A 19 -10.37 -11.51 -7.64
CA THR A 19 -11.08 -11.51 -6.35
C THR A 19 -10.69 -10.30 -5.51
N VAL A 20 -9.40 -9.99 -5.38
CA VAL A 20 -8.91 -8.80 -4.65
C VAL A 20 -9.53 -7.53 -5.23
N GLU A 21 -9.56 -7.41 -6.55
CA GLU A 21 -10.15 -6.27 -7.23
C GLU A 21 -11.66 -6.17 -6.98
N ALA A 22 -12.41 -7.26 -7.16
CA ALA A 22 -13.85 -7.29 -6.94
C ALA A 22 -14.25 -6.95 -5.50
N GLU A 23 -13.49 -7.43 -4.52
CA GLU A 23 -13.71 -7.17 -3.10
C GLU A 23 -13.34 -5.73 -2.70
N THR A 24 -12.30 -5.15 -3.32
CA THR A 24 -11.89 -3.76 -3.05
C THR A 24 -12.94 -2.74 -3.48
N HIS A 25 -13.61 -2.97 -4.62
CA HIS A 25 -14.65 -2.09 -5.15
C HIS A 25 -15.91 -2.02 -4.28
N GLN A 26 -16.13 -2.99 -3.39
CA GLN A 26 -17.28 -3.03 -2.49
C GLN A 26 -17.11 -2.13 -1.26
N ILE A 27 -15.92 -1.55 -1.07
CA ILE A 27 -15.58 -0.79 0.12
C ILE A 27 -15.66 0.72 -0.18
N PRO A 28 -16.66 1.45 0.36
CA PRO A 28 -16.77 2.88 0.11
C PRO A 28 -15.61 3.68 0.73
N PRO A 29 -15.25 4.84 0.16
CA PRO A 29 -14.24 5.72 0.72
C PRO A 29 -14.67 6.22 2.11
N LEU A 30 -13.68 6.50 2.97
CA LEU A 30 -13.95 7.05 4.29
C LEU A 30 -14.56 8.44 4.13
N PRO A 31 -15.71 8.75 4.76
CA PRO A 31 -16.25 10.10 4.74
C PRO A 31 -15.34 11.06 5.51
N ASP A 32 -15.33 12.33 5.11
CA ASP A 32 -14.61 13.38 5.85
C ASP A 32 -15.23 13.58 7.24
N ALA A 33 -14.37 13.86 8.22
CA ALA A 33 -14.82 14.21 9.55
C ALA A 33 -15.56 15.56 9.51
N PRO A 34 -16.73 15.69 10.18
CA PRO A 34 -17.41 16.97 10.26
C PRO A 34 -16.53 18.00 10.99
N THR A 35 -16.58 19.25 10.56
CA THR A 35 -15.84 20.36 11.17
C THR A 35 -16.82 21.35 11.80
N LEU A 36 -16.53 21.78 13.02
CA LEU A 36 -17.28 22.86 13.67
C LEU A 36 -16.72 24.19 13.16
N LYS A 37 -17.57 25.05 12.61
CA LYS A 37 -17.17 26.43 12.26
C LYS A 37 -16.85 27.20 13.54
N ASN A 38 -15.85 28.09 13.49
CA ASN A 38 -15.24 28.78 14.63
C ASN A 38 -16.26 29.34 15.64
N VAL A 39 -16.45 28.65 16.76
CA VAL A 39 -17.13 29.17 17.96
C VAL A 39 -16.08 29.85 18.85
N ALA A 40 -15.54 30.96 18.36
CA ALA A 40 -14.46 31.69 19.01
C ALA A 40 -14.99 32.97 19.69
N SER A 41 -15.62 32.87 20.87
CA SER A 41 -15.88 34.08 21.68
C SER A 41 -16.25 33.88 23.16
N LEU A 42 -16.61 32.68 23.65
CA LEU A 42 -17.30 32.58 24.96
C LEU A 42 -16.48 32.06 26.16
N SER A 43 -15.25 31.57 25.96
CA SER A 43 -14.48 30.97 27.07
C SER A 43 -13.82 31.99 28.02
N GLN A 44 -13.66 33.26 27.62
CA GLN A 44 -12.79 34.20 28.35
C GLN A 44 -13.45 34.93 29.53
N VAL A 45 -14.79 34.99 29.63
CA VAL A 45 -15.46 35.87 30.62
C VAL A 45 -15.64 35.20 31.99
N ASN A 46 -15.49 33.89 32.10
CA ASN A 46 -15.96 33.13 33.28
C ASN A 46 -14.89 32.60 34.24
N GLU A 47 -13.59 32.64 33.91
CA GLU A 47 -12.56 32.10 34.82
C GLU A 47 -12.23 33.03 36.01
N VAL A 48 -12.32 34.36 35.81
CA VAL A 48 -11.83 35.34 36.80
C VAL A 48 -12.74 35.47 38.02
N SER A 49 -14.07 35.37 37.87
CA SER A 49 -15.01 35.48 39.00
C SER A 49 -15.09 34.20 39.86
N GLN A 50 -14.80 33.03 39.28
CA GLN A 50 -15.05 31.73 39.91
C GLN A 50 -13.96 31.31 40.89
N THR A 51 -12.70 31.69 40.64
CA THR A 51 -11.58 31.42 41.55
C THR A 51 -11.71 32.18 42.87
N LEU A 52 -12.33 33.36 42.85
CA LEU A 52 -12.54 34.19 44.04
C LEU A 52 -13.59 33.59 44.98
N VAL A 53 -14.72 33.12 44.44
CA VAL A 53 -15.80 32.53 45.24
C VAL A 53 -15.38 31.21 45.91
N LEU A 54 -14.62 30.36 45.19
CA LEU A 54 -14.08 29.12 45.76
C LEU A 54 -13.06 29.38 46.88
N LYS A 55 -12.21 30.39 46.71
CA LYS A 55 -11.26 30.81 47.76
C LYS A 55 -12.00 31.31 49.01
N LEU A 56 -13.05 32.12 48.85
CA LEU A 56 -13.86 32.62 49.96
C LEU A 56 -14.61 31.50 50.69
N ALA A 57 -15.20 30.55 49.95
CA ALA A 57 -15.88 29.40 50.54
C ALA A 57 -14.92 28.46 51.29
N PHE A 58 -13.70 28.28 50.79
CA PHE A 58 -12.67 27.49 51.47
C PHE A 58 -12.25 28.14 52.80
N VAL A 59 -12.02 29.46 52.80
CA VAL A 59 -11.67 30.21 54.01
C VAL A 59 -12.78 30.14 55.06
N ALA A 60 -14.04 30.33 54.66
CA ALA A 60 -15.17 30.26 55.59
C ALA A 60 -15.32 28.87 56.24
N ASN A 61 -15.16 27.80 55.47
CA ASN A 61 -15.24 26.43 55.98
C ASN A 61 -14.05 26.06 56.87
N PHE A 62 -12.84 26.57 56.56
CA PHE A 62 -11.66 26.38 57.40
C PHE A 62 -11.82 27.04 58.78
N LEU A 63 -12.39 28.24 58.82
CA LEU A 63 -12.69 28.95 60.08
C LEU A 63 -13.73 28.22 60.94
N LEU A 64 -14.77 27.65 60.31
CA LEU A 64 -15.78 26.84 61.02
C LEU A 64 -15.19 25.55 61.61
N LEU A 65 -14.27 24.90 60.89
CA LEU A 65 -13.59 23.70 61.37
C LEU A 65 -12.72 24.00 62.59
N ILE A 66 -11.97 25.12 62.56
CA ILE A 66 -11.18 25.57 63.72
C ILE A 66 -12.11 25.83 64.91
N GLY A 67 -13.24 26.54 64.70
CA GLY A 67 -14.21 26.79 65.76
C GLY A 67 -14.79 25.52 66.39
N ALA A 68 -15.09 24.49 65.58
CA ALA A 68 -15.65 23.23 66.06
C ALA A 68 -14.64 22.41 66.89
N ILE A 69 -13.35 22.43 66.52
CA ILE A 69 -12.27 21.73 67.22
C ILE A 69 -12.02 22.33 68.61
N PHE A 70 -12.18 23.65 68.77
CA PHE A 70 -11.91 24.33 70.05
C PHE A 70 -13.09 24.29 71.05
N PHE A 71 -14.34 24.02 70.62
CA PHE A 71 -15.53 24.22 71.47
C PHE A 71 -16.43 23.00 71.69
N THR A 72 -16.19 21.81 71.10
CA THR A 72 -17.09 20.64 71.26
C THR A 72 -16.40 19.26 71.22
N ASN A 73 -17.11 18.20 71.65
CA ASN A 73 -16.70 16.79 71.58
C ASN A 73 -16.38 16.34 70.14
N LEU A 74 -15.29 15.57 69.98
CA LEU A 74 -14.74 15.08 68.70
C LEU A 74 -15.76 14.45 67.73
N SER A 75 -16.78 13.77 68.27
CA SER A 75 -17.85 13.15 67.50
C SER A 75 -18.75 14.17 66.78
N ILE A 76 -18.96 15.35 67.36
CA ILE A 76 -19.71 16.46 66.74
C ILE A 76 -18.89 17.08 65.61
N GLY A 77 -17.57 17.22 65.81
CA GLY A 77 -16.65 17.70 64.79
C GLY A 77 -16.59 16.83 63.53
N LEU A 78 -16.60 15.50 63.69
CA LEU A 78 -16.63 14.55 62.56
C LEU A 78 -17.95 14.59 61.80
N LEU A 79 -19.08 14.72 62.51
CA LEU A 79 -20.40 14.84 61.87
C LEU A 79 -20.50 16.15 61.07
N ALA A 80 -19.97 17.25 61.62
CA ALA A 80 -19.90 18.53 60.93
C ALA A 80 -19.03 18.46 59.66
N LEU A 81 -17.88 17.77 59.72
CA LEU A 81 -17.01 17.56 58.55
C LEU A 81 -17.72 16.76 57.44
N LEU A 82 -18.44 15.69 57.80
CA LEU A 82 -19.20 14.89 56.83
C LEU A 82 -20.29 15.72 56.16
N LEU A 83 -21.07 16.48 56.93
CA LEU A 83 -22.10 17.36 56.38
C LEU A 83 -21.52 18.44 55.47
N LEU A 84 -20.36 19.00 55.81
CA LEU A 84 -19.63 19.96 54.98
C LEU A 84 -19.19 19.31 53.65
N THR A 85 -18.61 18.13 53.68
CA THR A 85 -18.19 17.43 52.45
C THR A 85 -19.39 17.07 51.55
N CYS A 86 -20.50 16.59 52.12
CA CYS A 86 -21.73 16.33 51.38
C CYS A 86 -22.34 17.60 50.79
N SER A 87 -22.34 18.71 51.54
CA SER A 87 -22.82 19.99 51.03
C SER A 87 -21.95 20.50 49.87
N TYR A 88 -20.64 20.30 49.96
CA TYR A 88 -19.69 20.69 48.91
C TYR A 88 -19.89 19.87 47.63
N THR A 89 -20.06 18.55 47.74
CA THR A 89 -20.33 17.70 46.56
C THR A 89 -21.67 17.98 45.92
N LEU A 90 -22.71 18.30 46.71
CA LEU A 90 -24.02 18.73 46.21
C LEU A 90 -23.94 20.07 45.48
N VAL A 91 -23.28 21.08 46.05
CA VAL A 91 -23.10 22.40 45.42
C VAL A 91 -22.26 22.28 44.14
N PHE A 92 -21.21 21.46 44.14
CA PHE A 92 -20.37 21.24 42.97
C PHE A 92 -21.14 20.52 41.85
N SER A 93 -21.94 19.51 42.19
CA SER A 93 -22.78 18.78 41.24
C SER A 93 -23.90 19.66 40.68
N TRP A 94 -24.56 20.44 41.53
CA TRP A 94 -25.58 21.41 41.11
C TRP A 94 -25.00 22.50 40.23
N LYS A 95 -23.80 23.01 40.54
CA LYS A 95 -23.07 23.98 39.70
C LYS A 95 -22.73 23.40 38.33
N LYS A 96 -22.28 22.15 38.25
CA LYS A 96 -21.96 21.50 36.96
C LYS A 96 -23.20 21.38 36.07
N VAL A 97 -24.34 21.03 36.67
CA VAL A 97 -25.63 20.94 35.97
C VAL A 97 -26.16 22.34 35.59
N SER A 98 -26.09 23.31 36.51
CA SER A 98 -26.60 24.67 36.27
C SER A 98 -25.74 25.47 35.31
N GLN A 99 -24.41 25.30 35.33
CA GLN A 99 -23.53 25.84 34.28
C GLN A 99 -23.85 25.22 32.93
N GLY A 100 -24.06 23.89 32.85
CA GLY A 100 -24.50 23.24 31.61
C GLY A 100 -25.79 23.86 31.06
N GLN A 101 -26.79 24.06 31.93
CA GLN A 101 -28.08 24.66 31.56
C GLN A 101 -27.98 26.16 31.21
N PHE A 102 -27.16 26.93 31.93
CA PHE A 102 -26.98 28.37 31.71
C PHE A 102 -26.17 28.63 30.43
N TYR A 103 -25.12 27.84 30.17
CA TYR A 103 -24.35 27.93 28.93
C TYR A 103 -25.24 27.61 27.72
N GLN A 104 -26.11 26.61 27.86
CA GLN A 104 -27.09 26.28 26.82
C GLN A 104 -28.17 27.36 26.63
N LYS A 105 -28.52 28.10 27.69
CA LYS A 105 -29.44 29.26 27.63
C LYS A 105 -28.81 30.57 27.15
N SER A 106 -27.48 30.69 27.21
CA SER A 106 -26.74 31.93 26.91
C SER A 106 -26.07 31.91 25.54
N LEU A 107 -26.11 30.77 24.83
CA LEU A 107 -25.68 30.65 23.45
C LEU A 107 -26.68 31.39 22.55
N PRO A 108 -26.23 32.23 21.60
CA PRO A 108 -27.06 32.71 20.51
C PRO A 108 -27.75 31.53 19.80
N ASP A 109 -29.01 31.70 19.39
CA ASP A 109 -29.80 30.63 18.75
C ASP A 109 -29.08 30.02 17.52
N GLU A 110 -28.28 30.83 16.82
CA GLU A 110 -27.46 30.40 15.69
C GLU A 110 -26.35 29.42 16.11
N ASP A 111 -25.63 29.70 17.20
CA ASP A 111 -24.56 28.85 17.73
C ASP A 111 -25.12 27.54 18.30
N ALA A 112 -26.26 27.60 19.01
CA ALA A 112 -26.94 26.41 19.53
C ALA A 112 -27.43 25.49 18.40
N SER A 113 -27.94 26.06 17.31
CA SER A 113 -28.32 25.32 16.10
C SER A 113 -27.12 24.67 15.42
N GLN A 114 -26.01 25.41 15.27
CA GLN A 114 -24.77 24.87 14.69
C GLN A 114 -24.19 23.71 15.50
N ILE A 115 -24.17 23.81 16.83
CA ILE A 115 -23.71 22.72 17.71
C ILE A 115 -24.59 21.49 17.54
N LYS A 116 -25.92 21.65 17.54
CA LYS A 116 -26.87 20.54 17.34
C LYS A 116 -26.72 19.88 15.97
N GLN A 117 -26.49 20.68 14.92
CA GLN A 117 -26.22 20.16 13.58
C GLN A 117 -24.91 19.37 13.54
N TYR A 118 -23.85 19.89 14.16
CA TYR A 118 -22.57 19.22 14.28
C TYR A 118 -22.66 17.89 15.05
N GLU A 119 -23.39 17.85 16.16
CA GLU A 119 -23.63 16.62 16.92
C GLU A 119 -24.32 15.54 16.07
N LYS A 120 -25.33 15.94 15.29
CA LYS A 120 -26.03 15.05 14.36
C LYS A 120 -25.09 14.53 13.27
N GLN A 121 -24.26 15.39 12.69
CA GLN A 121 -23.24 15.01 11.71
C GLN A 121 -22.20 14.07 12.31
N LEU A 122 -21.74 14.33 13.53
CA LEU A 122 -20.77 13.49 14.25
C LEU A 122 -21.34 12.10 14.55
N GLN A 123 -22.62 12.02 14.94
CA GLN A 123 -23.28 10.73 15.17
C GLN A 123 -23.41 9.93 13.87
N ALA A 124 -23.79 10.58 12.77
CA ALA A 124 -23.84 9.95 11.45
C ALA A 124 -22.45 9.47 11.00
N TYR A 125 -21.41 10.31 11.15
CA TYR A 125 -20.03 9.97 10.86
C TYR A 125 -19.56 8.75 11.66
N LYS A 126 -19.79 8.72 12.98
CA LYS A 126 -19.42 7.57 13.83
C LYS A 126 -20.08 6.27 13.37
N LYS A 127 -21.34 6.32 12.94
CA LYS A 127 -22.07 5.15 12.42
C LYS A 127 -21.45 4.65 11.11
N LEU A 128 -21.14 5.56 10.18
CA LEU A 128 -20.48 5.23 8.92
C LEU A 128 -19.07 4.67 9.15
N TYR A 129 -18.30 5.29 10.04
CA TYR A 129 -16.98 4.82 10.43
C TYR A 129 -17.02 3.40 11.01
N ALA A 130 -17.92 3.12 11.95
CA ALA A 130 -18.07 1.78 12.51
C ALA A 130 -18.49 0.74 11.47
N ALA A 131 -19.40 1.07 10.56
CA ALA A 131 -19.79 0.20 9.46
C ALA A 131 -18.61 -0.10 8.52
N ARG A 132 -17.80 0.92 8.21
CA ARG A 132 -16.60 0.83 7.38
C ARG A 132 -15.54 -0.09 8.00
N ILE A 133 -15.30 0.00 9.30
CA ILE A 133 -14.38 -0.89 10.02
C ILE A 133 -14.86 -2.34 9.96
N LYS A 134 -16.17 -2.59 10.16
CA LYS A 134 -16.74 -3.94 10.03
C LYS A 134 -16.56 -4.52 8.62
N GLN A 135 -16.83 -3.71 7.59
CA GLN A 135 -16.58 -4.11 6.20
C GLN A 135 -15.10 -4.41 5.95
N GLN A 136 -14.18 -3.58 6.45
CA GLN A 136 -12.74 -3.84 6.32
C GLN A 136 -12.33 -5.16 6.99
N GLN A 137 -12.87 -5.47 8.16
CA GLN A 137 -12.59 -6.71 8.86
C GLN A 137 -13.10 -7.93 8.08
N GLN A 138 -14.30 -7.84 7.50
CA GLN A 138 -14.86 -8.88 6.64
C GLN A 138 -14.01 -9.08 5.38
N TYR A 139 -13.65 -7.99 4.70
CA TYR A 139 -12.73 -8.00 3.57
C TYR A 139 -11.40 -8.69 3.91
N ASN A 140 -10.74 -8.27 5.00
CA ASN A 140 -9.47 -8.85 5.42
C ASN A 140 -9.59 -10.36 5.69
N LYS A 141 -10.72 -10.81 6.27
CA LYS A 141 -11.00 -12.23 6.51
C LYS A 141 -11.14 -13.01 5.20
N ILE A 142 -11.89 -12.48 4.23
CA ILE A 142 -12.10 -13.09 2.91
C ILE A 142 -10.76 -13.23 2.19
N ILE A 143 -10.02 -12.11 2.05
CA ILE A 143 -8.73 -12.07 1.35
C ILE A 143 -7.69 -12.99 2.01
N THR A 144 -7.70 -13.10 3.33
CA THR A 144 -6.83 -14.05 4.04
C THR A 144 -7.12 -15.50 3.64
N GLY A 145 -8.38 -15.85 3.40
CA GLY A 145 -8.78 -17.17 2.89
C GLY A 145 -8.23 -17.43 1.49
N TYR A 146 -8.40 -16.47 0.58
CA TYR A 146 -7.88 -16.58 -0.79
C TYR A 146 -6.35 -16.62 -0.84
N ARG A 147 -5.65 -15.85 0.00
CA ARG A 147 -4.18 -15.93 0.11
C ARG A 147 -3.70 -17.32 0.52
N LYS A 148 -4.41 -18.00 1.42
CA LYS A 148 -4.07 -19.39 1.80
C LYS A 148 -4.25 -20.35 0.62
N GLN A 149 -5.31 -20.19 -0.17
CA GLN A 149 -5.53 -21.00 -1.37
C GLN A 149 -4.44 -20.73 -2.41
N LEU A 150 -4.11 -19.46 -2.64
CA LEU A 150 -3.01 -19.06 -3.52
C LEU A 150 -1.69 -19.69 -3.10
N GLN A 151 -1.36 -19.67 -1.80
CA GLN A 151 -0.14 -20.28 -1.27
C GLN A 151 -0.04 -21.78 -1.59
N VAL A 152 -1.16 -22.51 -1.54
CA VAL A 152 -1.21 -23.93 -1.92
C VAL A 152 -0.85 -24.11 -3.39
N SER A 153 -1.38 -23.27 -4.28
CA SER A 153 -1.06 -23.30 -5.71
C SER A 153 0.40 -22.91 -5.99
N LEU A 154 0.93 -21.87 -5.32
CA LEU A 154 2.33 -21.47 -5.47
C LEU A 154 3.30 -22.58 -5.02
N ASN A 155 2.96 -23.35 -3.98
CA ASN A 155 3.76 -24.49 -3.54
C ASN A 155 3.81 -25.64 -4.56
N GLN A 156 2.96 -25.63 -5.60
CA GLN A 156 2.98 -26.59 -6.70
C GLN A 156 3.79 -26.12 -7.90
N ALA A 157 4.42 -24.94 -7.84
CA ALA A 157 5.27 -24.44 -8.92
C ALA A 157 6.41 -25.41 -9.23
N LEU A 158 6.64 -25.65 -10.52
CA LEU A 158 7.77 -26.45 -10.96
C LEU A 158 9.07 -25.74 -10.58
N LEU A 159 9.96 -26.47 -9.91
CA LEU A 159 11.22 -25.93 -9.45
C LEU A 159 12.25 -25.91 -10.59
N PRO A 160 13.14 -24.91 -10.61
CA PRO A 160 14.22 -24.86 -11.58
C PRO A 160 15.23 -25.98 -11.33
N LYS A 161 15.85 -26.49 -12.40
CA LYS A 161 16.86 -27.57 -12.31
C LYS A 161 18.31 -27.09 -12.29
N GLY A 162 18.57 -25.83 -12.64
CA GLY A 162 19.93 -25.32 -12.80
C GLY A 162 19.98 -23.95 -13.46
N TYR A 163 21.14 -23.64 -14.03
CA TYR A 163 21.42 -22.38 -14.71
C TYR A 163 21.98 -22.64 -16.11
N SER A 164 21.51 -21.87 -17.07
CA SER A 164 21.99 -21.92 -18.45
C SER A 164 23.40 -21.37 -18.55
N ALA A 165 24.21 -22.01 -19.40
CA ALA A 165 25.52 -21.54 -19.78
C ALA A 165 25.47 -20.50 -20.92
N ALA A 166 24.27 -20.08 -21.36
CA ALA A 166 24.12 -19.13 -22.44
C ALA A 166 24.79 -17.78 -22.10
N PRO A 167 25.54 -17.17 -23.03
CA PRO A 167 26.21 -15.91 -22.80
C PRO A 167 25.19 -14.78 -22.64
N GLN A 168 25.44 -13.91 -21.67
CA GLN A 168 24.62 -12.73 -21.43
C GLN A 168 24.84 -11.65 -22.50
N GLY A 169 23.76 -11.08 -23.04
CA GLY A 169 23.85 -9.88 -23.87
C GLY A 169 24.13 -8.60 -23.07
N VAL A 170 24.38 -7.51 -23.80
CA VAL A 170 24.83 -6.25 -23.19
C VAL A 170 23.71 -5.57 -22.39
N SER A 171 22.48 -5.63 -22.91
CA SER A 171 21.30 -5.01 -22.30
C SER A 171 20.93 -5.71 -21.00
N GLU A 172 20.99 -7.04 -20.98
CA GLU A 172 20.77 -7.85 -19.78
C GLU A 172 21.80 -7.51 -18.70
N LEU A 173 23.09 -7.40 -19.07
CA LEU A 173 24.15 -7.10 -18.10
C LEU A 173 23.92 -5.76 -17.39
N GLN A 174 23.48 -4.74 -18.13
CA GLN A 174 23.18 -3.45 -17.54
C GLN A 174 21.91 -3.51 -16.69
N PHE A 175 20.85 -4.14 -17.18
CA PHE A 175 19.58 -4.22 -16.46
C PHE A 175 19.69 -4.99 -15.15
N LYS A 176 20.53 -6.04 -15.12
CA LYS A 176 20.85 -6.79 -13.90
C LYS A 176 21.30 -5.89 -12.76
N ARG A 177 22.01 -4.79 -13.04
CA ARG A 177 22.43 -3.82 -12.00
C ARG A 177 21.23 -3.12 -11.35
N TYR A 178 20.23 -2.76 -12.15
CA TYR A 178 19.00 -2.16 -11.64
C TYR A 178 18.16 -3.18 -10.88
N LEU A 179 17.99 -4.38 -11.44
CA LEU A 179 17.31 -5.48 -10.76
C LEU A 179 17.95 -5.77 -9.39
N ASN A 180 19.27 -5.96 -9.34
CA ASN A 180 19.99 -6.22 -8.09
C ASN A 180 19.93 -5.04 -7.12
N LYS A 181 19.81 -3.80 -7.59
CA LYS A 181 19.66 -2.64 -6.69
C LYS A 181 18.38 -2.73 -5.85
N TYR A 182 17.28 -3.19 -6.45
CA TYR A 182 15.94 -3.14 -5.83
C TYR A 182 15.46 -4.49 -5.27
N PHE A 183 15.90 -5.60 -5.84
CA PHE A 183 15.43 -6.97 -5.53
C PHE A 183 16.59 -7.85 -5.05
N GLN A 184 17.41 -7.32 -4.15
CA GLN A 184 18.65 -7.96 -3.68
C GLN A 184 18.39 -9.39 -3.20
N GLY A 185 19.15 -10.34 -3.74
CA GLY A 185 19.07 -11.76 -3.36
C GLY A 185 17.89 -12.54 -3.96
N SER A 186 16.94 -11.86 -4.62
CA SER A 186 15.79 -12.50 -5.27
C SER A 186 15.92 -12.62 -6.78
N ILE A 187 16.92 -11.99 -7.40
CA ILE A 187 17.11 -12.02 -8.85
C ILE A 187 18.15 -13.06 -9.24
N HIS A 188 17.70 -14.00 -10.06
CA HIS A 188 18.51 -15.05 -10.68
C HIS A 188 18.56 -14.80 -12.19
N GLN A 189 19.60 -15.24 -12.85
CA GLN A 189 19.78 -15.05 -14.29
C GLN A 189 19.99 -16.40 -14.95
N GLY A 190 19.35 -16.66 -16.09
CA GLY A 190 19.53 -17.91 -16.82
C GLY A 190 18.96 -19.12 -16.08
N LEU A 191 18.01 -18.94 -15.16
CA LEU A 191 17.45 -20.05 -14.40
C LEU A 191 16.69 -20.99 -15.35
N GLU A 192 16.95 -22.30 -15.25
CA GLU A 192 16.39 -23.29 -16.17
C GLU A 192 15.19 -24.03 -15.58
N LEU A 193 14.07 -23.98 -16.30
CA LEU A 193 12.86 -24.73 -16.00
C LEU A 193 12.80 -26.00 -16.87
N PRO A 194 12.86 -27.20 -16.29
CA PRO A 194 12.91 -28.45 -17.04
C PRO A 194 11.59 -28.76 -17.77
N ILE A 195 11.67 -29.18 -19.03
CA ILE A 195 10.50 -29.72 -19.73
C ILE A 195 10.34 -31.18 -19.28
N PRO A 196 9.20 -31.57 -18.68
CA PRO A 196 8.99 -32.94 -18.24
C PRO A 196 9.20 -33.95 -19.37
N HIS A 197 9.87 -35.06 -19.06
CA HIS A 197 10.19 -36.12 -20.02
C HIS A 197 11.07 -35.68 -21.21
N SER A 198 11.84 -34.61 -21.06
CA SER A 198 12.81 -34.15 -22.04
C SER A 198 14.12 -33.73 -21.34
N ASP A 199 15.24 -33.86 -22.04
CA ASP A 199 16.51 -33.28 -21.59
C ASP A 199 16.56 -31.75 -21.78
N LEU A 200 15.62 -31.22 -22.56
CA LEU A 200 15.50 -29.80 -22.87
C LEU A 200 14.93 -29.00 -21.70
N SER A 201 15.21 -27.70 -21.71
CA SER A 201 14.71 -26.76 -20.70
C SER A 201 14.53 -25.39 -21.32
N TYR A 202 13.57 -24.64 -20.79
CA TYR A 202 13.53 -23.21 -21.05
C TYR A 202 14.43 -22.51 -20.05
N SER A 203 15.18 -21.53 -20.54
CA SER A 203 15.90 -20.59 -19.69
C SER A 203 15.19 -19.25 -19.72
N ALA A 204 15.19 -18.58 -18.57
CA ALA A 204 14.73 -17.22 -18.41
C ALA A 204 15.91 -16.25 -18.48
N ASP A 205 15.75 -15.07 -19.10
CA ASP A 205 16.80 -14.03 -19.02
C ASP A 205 17.06 -13.67 -17.56
N PHE A 206 15.99 -13.37 -16.83
CA PHE A 206 15.99 -13.20 -15.38
C PHE A 206 14.82 -13.93 -14.73
N THR A 207 14.99 -14.27 -13.47
CA THR A 207 13.91 -14.79 -12.64
C THR A 207 13.90 -14.06 -11.31
N TYR A 208 12.76 -13.50 -10.93
CA TYR A 208 12.51 -13.12 -9.55
C TYR A 208 12.04 -14.36 -8.77
N VAL A 209 12.68 -14.62 -7.64
CA VAL A 209 12.39 -15.74 -6.75
C VAL A 209 12.11 -15.20 -5.35
N ASP A 210 10.88 -15.42 -4.88
CA ASP A 210 10.53 -15.33 -3.47
C ASP A 210 10.35 -16.74 -2.92
N LYS A 211 11.37 -17.19 -2.18
CA LYS A 211 11.43 -18.54 -1.59
C LYS A 211 10.42 -18.75 -0.47
N PHE A 212 9.95 -17.67 0.18
CA PHE A 212 8.99 -17.78 1.28
C PHE A 212 7.60 -18.10 0.73
N MET A 213 7.21 -17.43 -0.36
CA MET A 213 5.92 -17.67 -1.03
C MET A 213 5.99 -18.78 -2.08
N ASN A 214 7.18 -19.27 -2.44
CA ASN A 214 7.42 -20.10 -3.62
C ASN A 214 6.90 -19.43 -4.92
N LEU A 215 7.13 -18.13 -5.03
CA LEU A 215 6.71 -17.29 -6.15
C LEU A 215 7.87 -17.09 -7.12
N TYR A 216 7.61 -17.38 -8.40
CA TYR A 216 8.57 -17.26 -9.49
C TYR A 216 8.01 -16.36 -10.59
N ILE A 217 8.83 -15.41 -11.05
CA ILE A 217 8.51 -14.55 -12.18
C ILE A 217 9.62 -14.68 -13.22
N ASP A 218 9.29 -15.27 -14.36
CA ASP A 218 10.07 -15.23 -15.59
C ASP A 218 10.08 -13.80 -16.13
N ILE A 219 11.26 -13.20 -16.25
CA ILE A 219 11.46 -11.84 -16.74
C ILE A 219 12.30 -11.92 -18.00
N GLU A 220 11.68 -11.54 -19.12
CA GLU A 220 12.24 -11.67 -20.47
C GLU A 220 12.49 -10.31 -21.11
N ILE A 221 13.55 -10.23 -21.91
CA ILE A 221 13.95 -9.04 -22.65
C ILE A 221 13.90 -9.38 -24.13
N ASP A 222 12.89 -8.85 -24.81
CA ASP A 222 12.64 -9.17 -26.22
C ASP A 222 13.34 -8.15 -27.12
N GLU A 223 14.37 -8.57 -27.84
CA GLU A 223 14.90 -7.80 -28.96
C GLU A 223 14.11 -8.04 -30.27
N PRO A 224 14.02 -7.04 -31.17
CA PRO A 224 13.33 -7.22 -32.44
C PRO A 224 14.07 -8.11 -33.44
N TYR A 225 15.38 -8.25 -33.29
CA TYR A 225 16.24 -9.05 -34.16
C TYR A 225 17.57 -9.30 -33.48
N TYR A 226 18.23 -10.42 -33.77
CA TYR A 226 19.59 -10.70 -33.30
C TYR A 226 20.58 -9.67 -33.85
N TYR A 227 21.38 -9.06 -32.97
CA TYR A 227 22.22 -7.91 -33.34
C TYR A 227 23.20 -8.21 -34.49
N LYS A 228 23.84 -9.40 -34.46
CA LYS A 228 24.84 -9.80 -35.47
C LYS A 228 24.23 -10.29 -36.77
N THR A 229 23.27 -11.23 -36.69
CA THR A 229 22.70 -11.88 -37.88
C THR A 229 21.58 -11.07 -38.52
N GLN A 230 21.01 -10.10 -37.80
CA GLN A 230 19.85 -9.30 -38.19
C GLN A 230 18.56 -10.13 -38.42
N GLU A 231 18.56 -11.38 -37.96
CA GLU A 231 17.41 -12.26 -38.07
C GLU A 231 16.32 -11.83 -37.07
N PRO A 232 15.06 -11.72 -37.50
CA PRO A 232 13.94 -11.44 -36.62
C PRO A 232 13.81 -12.43 -35.47
N THR A 233 13.46 -11.94 -34.30
CA THR A 233 13.11 -12.75 -33.13
C THR A 233 11.96 -12.10 -32.36
N HIS A 234 11.36 -12.86 -31.44
CA HIS A 234 10.24 -12.44 -30.58
C HIS A 234 9.08 -11.77 -31.31
N CYS A 235 8.69 -12.34 -32.45
CA CYS A 235 7.67 -11.76 -33.30
C CYS A 235 6.27 -12.25 -32.91
N ASP A 236 5.29 -11.34 -32.89
CA ASP A 236 3.90 -11.64 -32.46
C ASP A 236 3.13 -12.55 -33.43
N ASP A 237 3.60 -12.64 -34.67
CA ASP A 237 3.12 -13.52 -35.73
C ASP A 237 3.76 -14.92 -35.70
N GLN A 238 4.41 -15.30 -34.58
CA GLN A 238 4.99 -16.62 -34.33
C GLN A 238 4.49 -17.23 -33.02
N ASP A 239 4.30 -18.56 -33.00
CA ASP A 239 3.77 -19.26 -31.82
C ASP A 239 4.84 -19.69 -30.81
N LYS A 240 6.13 -19.51 -31.13
CA LYS A 240 7.24 -19.94 -30.25
C LYS A 240 7.13 -19.32 -28.85
N ASP A 241 6.94 -18.00 -28.78
CA ASP A 241 6.85 -17.30 -27.49
C ASP A 241 5.52 -17.57 -26.79
N LYS A 242 4.43 -17.81 -27.54
CA LYS A 242 3.15 -18.24 -26.95
C LYS A 242 3.28 -19.60 -26.26
N ASN A 243 3.93 -20.56 -26.91
CA ASN A 243 4.17 -21.89 -26.34
C ASN A 243 5.09 -21.83 -25.13
N ARG A 244 6.14 -20.99 -25.18
CA ARG A 244 7.02 -20.73 -24.03
C ARG A 244 6.21 -20.13 -22.88
N ASN A 245 5.44 -19.07 -23.12
CA ASN A 245 4.64 -18.43 -22.08
C ASN A 245 3.64 -19.40 -21.46
N ALA A 246 2.91 -20.17 -22.27
CA ALA A 246 1.97 -21.19 -21.80
C ALA A 246 2.67 -22.20 -20.88
N PHE A 247 3.87 -22.68 -21.25
CA PHE A 247 4.64 -23.58 -20.42
C PHE A 247 4.98 -23.00 -19.03
N PHE A 248 5.44 -21.75 -18.95
CA PHE A 248 5.71 -21.12 -17.65
C PHE A 248 4.43 -20.95 -16.83
N LEU A 249 3.34 -20.51 -17.46
CA LEU A 249 2.05 -20.29 -16.79
C LEU A 249 1.44 -21.58 -16.24
N GLU A 250 1.48 -22.67 -17.01
CA GLU A 250 1.01 -24.00 -16.60
C GLU A 250 1.82 -24.55 -15.41
N ASN A 251 3.05 -24.08 -15.24
CA ASN A 251 3.94 -24.46 -14.15
C ASN A 251 3.97 -23.45 -12.99
N ASN A 252 2.95 -22.58 -12.91
CA ASN A 252 2.76 -21.54 -11.88
C ASN A 252 3.86 -20.48 -11.81
N TRP A 253 4.51 -20.18 -12.94
CA TRP A 253 5.40 -19.03 -13.07
C TRP A 253 4.68 -17.88 -13.76
N ILE A 254 4.85 -16.68 -13.24
CA ILE A 254 4.38 -15.45 -13.88
C ILE A 254 5.35 -15.11 -15.01
N VAL A 255 4.85 -14.57 -16.11
CA VAL A 255 5.68 -14.10 -17.22
C VAL A 255 5.57 -12.59 -17.32
N VAL A 256 6.72 -11.91 -17.27
CA VAL A 256 6.86 -10.47 -17.53
C VAL A 256 7.84 -10.28 -18.68
N ARG A 257 7.36 -9.82 -19.83
CA ARG A 257 8.21 -9.54 -21.00
C ARG A 257 8.33 -8.05 -21.22
N PHE A 258 9.55 -7.56 -21.42
CA PHE A 258 9.82 -6.18 -21.81
C PHE A 258 10.42 -6.14 -23.21
N ALA A 259 10.16 -5.08 -23.96
CA ALA A 259 11.00 -4.81 -25.13
C ALA A 259 12.41 -4.40 -24.67
N GLU A 260 13.46 -4.78 -25.40
CA GLU A 260 14.84 -4.36 -25.09
C GLU A 260 14.94 -2.83 -24.93
N GLU A 261 14.25 -2.07 -25.78
CA GLU A 261 14.21 -0.61 -25.70
C GLU A 261 13.69 -0.10 -24.35
N GLN A 262 12.68 -0.75 -23.77
CA GLN A 262 12.15 -0.36 -22.45
C GLN A 262 13.20 -0.56 -21.36
N VAL A 263 13.89 -1.69 -21.43
CA VAL A 263 14.94 -2.06 -20.47
C VAL A 263 16.13 -1.12 -20.55
N VAL A 264 16.56 -0.76 -21.78
CA VAL A 264 17.71 0.13 -22.00
C VAL A 264 17.37 1.58 -21.66
N CYS A 265 16.22 2.08 -22.12
CA CYS A 265 15.86 3.50 -21.97
C CYS A 265 15.23 3.82 -20.61
N TYR A 266 14.54 2.85 -19.99
CA TYR A 266 13.71 3.09 -18.80
C TYR A 266 13.85 1.99 -17.72
N PRO A 267 15.06 1.57 -17.32
CA PRO A 267 15.26 0.42 -16.44
C PRO A 267 14.56 0.56 -15.08
N ASN A 268 14.58 1.75 -14.46
CA ASN A 268 13.85 1.98 -13.21
C ASN A 268 12.32 1.81 -13.37
N ARG A 269 11.77 2.14 -14.55
CA ARG A 269 10.34 1.97 -14.83
C ARG A 269 9.99 0.50 -15.05
N CYS A 270 10.88 -0.28 -15.68
CA CYS A 270 10.76 -1.74 -15.73
C CYS A 270 10.79 -2.36 -14.31
N CYS A 271 11.70 -1.91 -13.45
CA CYS A 271 11.73 -2.35 -12.05
C CYS A 271 10.44 -1.97 -11.30
N LYS A 272 9.84 -0.80 -11.58
CA LYS A 272 8.52 -0.41 -11.02
C LYS A 272 7.44 -1.41 -11.41
N VAL A 273 7.42 -1.88 -12.66
CA VAL A 273 6.46 -2.90 -13.14
C VAL A 273 6.63 -4.20 -12.36
N ILE A 274 7.86 -4.71 -12.24
CA ILE A 274 8.13 -5.94 -11.48
C ILE A 274 7.73 -5.77 -10.00
N ALA A 275 8.07 -4.63 -9.40
CA ALA A 275 7.72 -4.34 -8.01
C ALA A 275 6.20 -4.29 -7.80
N ARG A 276 5.43 -3.78 -8.77
CA ARG A 276 3.97 -3.78 -8.73
C ARG A 276 3.42 -5.20 -8.73
N VAL A 277 3.89 -6.03 -9.66
CA VAL A 277 3.50 -7.45 -9.77
C VAL A 277 3.75 -8.18 -8.46
N VAL A 278 4.95 -8.03 -7.88
CA VAL A 278 5.28 -8.64 -6.58
C VAL A 278 4.35 -8.12 -5.47
N ALA A 279 4.11 -6.82 -5.41
CA ALA A 279 3.29 -6.21 -4.35
C ALA A 279 1.81 -6.62 -4.43
N GLU A 280 1.24 -6.74 -5.62
CA GLU A 280 -0.14 -7.19 -5.84
C GLU A 280 -0.37 -8.62 -5.31
N ILE A 281 0.62 -9.48 -5.48
CA ILE A 281 0.54 -10.90 -5.09
C ILE A 281 0.84 -11.08 -3.60
N THR A 282 1.95 -10.51 -3.14
CA THR A 282 2.41 -10.65 -1.74
C THR A 282 1.60 -9.78 -0.77
N GLY A 283 1.02 -8.68 -1.27
CA GLY A 283 0.47 -7.62 -0.44
C GLY A 283 1.54 -6.74 0.23
N ASP A 284 2.83 -6.98 -0.03
CA ASP A 284 3.93 -6.17 0.47
C ASP A 284 4.27 -5.06 -0.52
N TRP A 285 3.88 -3.84 -0.15
CA TRP A 285 4.08 -2.65 -0.97
C TRP A 285 5.41 -1.95 -0.70
N GLU A 286 6.29 -2.45 0.18
CA GLU A 286 7.53 -1.75 0.56
C GLU A 286 8.42 -1.46 -0.66
N ILE A 287 8.68 -2.48 -1.49
CA ILE A 287 9.53 -2.33 -2.67
C ILE A 287 8.85 -1.40 -3.69
N PHE A 288 7.55 -1.59 -3.97
CA PHE A 288 6.81 -0.73 -4.91
C PHE A 288 6.79 0.74 -4.46
N ASN A 289 6.70 1.00 -3.16
CA ASN A 289 6.71 2.34 -2.60
C ASN A 289 8.02 3.11 -2.86
N LYS A 290 9.14 2.41 -3.15
CA LYS A 290 10.41 3.04 -3.57
C LYS A 290 10.32 3.68 -4.96
N PHE A 291 9.24 3.40 -5.71
CA PHE A 291 9.01 3.88 -7.08
C PHE A 291 7.84 4.88 -7.20
N LYS A 292 7.37 5.48 -6.09
CA LYS A 292 6.26 6.46 -6.11
C LYS A 292 6.50 7.62 -7.10
N GLU A 293 7.72 8.14 -7.11
CA GLU A 293 8.13 9.25 -7.97
C GLU A 293 8.62 8.80 -9.37
N VAL A 294 8.66 7.48 -9.63
CA VAL A 294 9.10 6.96 -10.93
C VAL A 294 7.90 6.94 -11.89
N PRO A 295 7.98 7.58 -13.08
CA PRO A 295 6.86 7.58 -14.02
C PRO A 295 6.51 6.17 -14.54
N GLU A 296 5.31 6.02 -15.09
CA GLU A 296 4.89 4.77 -15.74
C GLU A 296 5.78 4.43 -16.95
N LEU A 297 5.95 3.13 -17.19
CA LEU A 297 6.72 2.62 -18.31
C LEU A 297 5.97 2.89 -19.63
N PRO A 298 6.57 3.60 -20.61
CA PRO A 298 5.91 3.81 -21.90
C PRO A 298 5.70 2.47 -22.61
N PRO A 299 4.52 2.23 -23.21
CA PRO A 299 4.27 1.00 -23.94
C PRO A 299 5.09 0.97 -25.23
N VAL A 300 5.58 -0.21 -25.60
CA VAL A 300 6.25 -0.44 -26.89
C VAL A 300 5.44 -1.44 -27.68
N LYS A 301 5.09 -1.11 -28.92
CA LYS A 301 4.34 -2.01 -29.78
C LYS A 301 5.14 -3.28 -30.05
N GLN A 302 4.49 -4.45 -29.95
CA GLN A 302 5.06 -5.67 -30.49
C GLN A 302 5.29 -5.56 -32.00
N TRP A 303 6.14 -6.43 -32.53
CA TRP A 303 6.51 -6.44 -33.94
C TRP A 303 6.24 -7.80 -34.58
N SER A 304 5.71 -7.76 -35.79
CA SER A 304 5.69 -8.90 -36.70
C SER A 304 7.09 -9.18 -37.26
N ARG A 305 7.30 -10.37 -37.83
CA ARG A 305 8.54 -10.71 -38.55
C ARG A 305 8.87 -9.69 -39.65
N ARG A 306 7.86 -9.15 -40.32
CA ARG A 306 8.03 -8.11 -41.35
C ARG A 306 8.49 -6.77 -40.75
N GLU A 307 7.99 -6.39 -39.58
CA GLU A 307 8.42 -5.20 -38.85
C GLU A 307 9.84 -5.34 -38.33
N ALA A 308 10.16 -6.47 -37.70
CA ALA A 308 11.50 -6.80 -37.25
C ALA A 308 12.55 -6.67 -38.36
N LYS A 309 12.28 -7.22 -39.57
CA LYS A 309 13.16 -7.05 -40.73
C LYS A 309 13.36 -5.57 -41.13
N ARG A 310 12.31 -4.76 -41.06
CA ARG A 310 12.41 -3.31 -41.33
C ARG A 310 13.23 -2.61 -40.26
N MET A 311 13.05 -2.97 -38.99
CA MET A 311 13.81 -2.45 -37.85
C MET A 311 15.29 -2.79 -37.98
N ALA A 312 15.62 -4.02 -38.38
CA ALA A 312 16.99 -4.46 -38.64
C ALA A 312 17.65 -3.65 -39.76
N LYS A 313 16.98 -3.50 -40.91
CA LYS A 313 17.46 -2.68 -42.04
C LYS A 313 17.68 -1.21 -41.62
N ALA A 314 16.81 -0.69 -40.76
CA ALA A 314 16.89 0.68 -40.24
C ALA A 314 17.87 0.83 -39.06
N LYS A 315 18.59 -0.23 -38.68
CA LYS A 315 19.47 -0.27 -37.49
C LYS A 315 18.79 0.29 -36.25
N TYR A 316 17.54 -0.15 -36.02
CA TYR A 316 16.70 0.40 -34.98
C TYR A 316 17.33 0.33 -33.59
N ARG A 317 17.95 -0.81 -33.24
CA ARG A 317 18.61 -1.02 -31.94
C ARG A 317 19.73 -0.01 -31.68
N ASP A 318 20.46 0.41 -32.71
CA ASP A 318 21.56 1.38 -32.57
C ASP A 318 21.10 2.72 -31.99
N LYS A 319 19.83 3.10 -32.23
CA LYS A 319 19.27 4.36 -31.75
C LYS A 319 19.27 4.49 -30.23
N TYR A 320 19.08 3.38 -29.51
CA TYR A 320 19.08 3.36 -28.05
C TYR A 320 20.31 2.67 -27.45
N LEU A 321 20.94 1.72 -28.14
CA LEU A 321 22.15 1.05 -27.64
C LEU A 321 23.40 1.94 -27.65
N VAL A 322 23.44 3.02 -28.44
CA VAL A 322 24.56 4.01 -28.41
C VAL A 322 24.75 4.61 -27.01
N SER A 323 23.68 4.74 -26.22
CA SER A 323 23.75 5.19 -24.84
C SER A 323 24.57 4.26 -23.94
N LEU A 324 24.55 2.96 -24.20
CA LEU A 324 25.30 1.94 -23.45
C LEU A 324 26.79 1.98 -23.74
N ASN A 325 27.16 2.19 -25.00
CA ASN A 325 28.56 2.27 -25.41
C ASN A 325 29.26 3.51 -24.84
N LYS A 326 28.55 4.62 -24.64
CA LYS A 326 29.09 5.79 -23.94
C LYS A 326 29.37 5.52 -22.47
N LEU A 327 28.54 4.73 -21.78
CA LEU A 327 28.73 4.37 -20.38
C LEU A 327 29.89 3.40 -20.15
N LYS A 328 30.23 2.55 -21.13
CA LYS A 328 31.44 1.69 -21.08
C LYS A 328 32.74 2.51 -21.07
N ASN A 329 32.78 3.61 -21.81
CA ASN A 329 33.98 4.44 -21.95
C ASN A 329 34.21 5.43 -20.79
N ILE A 330 33.25 5.57 -19.87
CA ILE A 330 33.35 6.45 -18.70
C ILE A 330 33.75 5.67 -17.43
N ASN A 331 33.55 4.35 -17.42
CA ASN A 331 33.86 3.48 -16.28
C ASN A 331 35.12 2.60 -16.49
N ASN A 332 35.86 2.86 -17.57
CA ASN A 332 37.24 2.44 -17.79
C ASN A 332 38.11 3.69 -17.71
#